data_AF-A0A0T9RMW2-F1
#
_entry.id   AF-A0A0T9RMW2-F1
#
_cell.length_a   1.000
_cell.length_b   1.000
_cell.length_c   1.000
_cell.angle_alpha   90.00
_cell.angle_beta   90.00
_cell.angle_gamma   90.00
#
_symmetry.space_group_name_H-M   'P 1'
#
loop_
_entity.id
_entity.type
_entity.pdbx_description
1 polymer ?
#
loop_
_entity_poly.entity_id
_entity_poly.type
_entity_poly.pdbx_seq_one_letter_code
_entity_poly.pdbx_strand_id
1 'polypeptide(L)'
;MIKLINIKLTIVALFIFSVSACSLNQGASHFEKALLTPEHIKEAITYQKDADKNQDVEPKNGEKWFNVILGRGPIIISAPHATQPFRDGKYRFSDGGGTAALAVMLGKLTDSTVIYTTKASPSDPNYYDNNDYKVRLAELIKAQKPKLIIDIHGSHPFRPYDVDIGTMNGKSLLGKDELVTKLIASLRNEGISNYSNNYFAASKNETITKFGAAHGVPTIQLEFSSIWMVPSDGNYESHRFAQLLQGMVRYVTTVSSN
;
A
#
# COMPACT_ATOMS: atom_id res chain seq x y z
N MET A 1 16.49 -31.54 96.44
CA MET A 1 16.23 -30.19 95.90
C MET A 1 16.73 -30.14 94.46
N ILE A 2 15.85 -30.44 93.51
CA ILE A 2 16.17 -30.51 92.07
C ILE A 2 15.82 -29.13 91.48
N LYS A 3 16.82 -28.46 90.90
CA LYS A 3 16.66 -27.15 90.23
C LYS A 3 15.89 -27.33 88.92
N LEU A 4 14.73 -26.68 88.81
CA LEU A 4 14.03 -26.46 87.53
C LEU A 4 14.84 -25.47 86.68
N ILE A 5 15.31 -25.90 85.51
CA ILE A 5 15.89 -25.02 84.50
C ILE A 5 14.76 -24.66 83.52
N ASN A 6 14.44 -23.36 83.48
CA ASN A 6 13.42 -22.77 82.61
C ASN A 6 14.04 -22.53 81.22
N ILE A 7 13.74 -23.38 80.24
CA ILE A 7 14.15 -23.16 78.84
C ILE A 7 13.07 -22.31 78.18
N LYS A 8 13.37 -21.03 77.91
CA LYS A 8 12.55 -20.18 77.04
C LYS A 8 12.71 -20.66 75.60
N LEU A 9 11.63 -21.17 75.02
CA LEU A 9 11.55 -21.54 73.61
C LEU A 9 11.26 -20.26 72.79
N THR A 10 12.28 -19.72 72.13
CA THR A 10 12.11 -18.61 71.19
C THR A 10 11.65 -19.18 69.85
N ILE A 11 10.37 -19.05 69.51
CA ILE A 11 9.85 -19.39 68.18
C ILE A 11 10.26 -18.28 67.22
N VAL A 12 11.22 -18.56 66.34
CA VAL A 12 11.52 -17.71 65.19
C VAL A 12 10.51 -18.04 64.09
N ALA A 13 9.53 -17.18 63.89
CA ALA A 13 8.61 -17.29 62.76
C ALA A 13 9.36 -16.94 61.47
N LEU A 14 9.69 -17.96 60.68
CA LEU A 14 10.27 -17.81 59.35
C LEU A 14 9.16 -17.37 58.38
N PHE A 15 9.05 -16.07 58.11
CA PHE A 15 8.19 -15.55 57.05
C PHE A 15 8.77 -15.95 55.70
N ILE A 16 8.26 -17.04 55.13
CA ILE A 16 8.48 -17.38 53.73
C ILE A 16 7.64 -16.40 52.92
N PHE A 17 8.27 -15.32 52.44
CA PHE A 17 7.69 -14.52 51.36
C PHE A 17 7.65 -15.39 50.11
N SER A 18 6.48 -15.97 49.83
CA SER A 18 6.19 -16.48 48.51
C SER A 18 6.21 -15.29 47.56
N VAL A 19 7.32 -15.10 46.84
CA VAL A 19 7.36 -14.21 45.70
C VAL A 19 6.46 -14.87 44.66
N SER A 20 5.17 -14.52 44.66
CA SER A 20 4.34 -14.73 43.49
C SER A 20 5.07 -13.99 42.37
N ALA A 21 5.64 -14.74 41.44
CA ALA A 21 6.02 -14.21 40.16
C ALA A 21 4.72 -13.73 39.51
N CYS A 22 4.32 -12.50 39.83
CA CYS A 22 3.45 -11.72 38.97
C CYS A 22 4.15 -11.70 37.63
N SER A 23 3.70 -12.57 36.72
CA SER A 23 3.94 -12.40 35.30
C SER A 23 3.56 -10.97 34.99
N LEU A 24 4.57 -10.13 34.76
CA LEU A 24 4.41 -8.84 34.12
C LEU A 24 3.74 -9.13 32.79
N ASN A 25 2.42 -9.01 32.79
CA ASN A 25 1.63 -8.90 31.60
C ASN A 25 2.18 -7.63 30.92
N GLN A 26 3.06 -7.81 29.94
CA GLN A 26 3.47 -6.74 29.06
C GLN A 26 2.17 -6.23 28.45
N GLY A 27 1.65 -5.14 29.01
CA GLY A 27 0.38 -4.58 28.61
C GLY A 27 0.38 -4.44 27.10
N ALA A 28 -0.64 -5.00 26.45
CA ALA A 28 -0.87 -4.75 25.05
C ALA A 28 -0.82 -3.23 24.85
N SER A 29 0.15 -2.76 24.06
CA SER A 29 0.27 -1.35 23.71
C SER A 29 -1.08 -0.88 23.18
N HIS A 30 -1.57 0.26 23.68
CA HIS A 30 -2.83 0.86 23.20
C HIS A 30 -2.76 1.28 21.72
N PHE A 31 -1.54 1.34 21.14
CA PHE A 31 -1.29 1.76 19.77
C PHE A 31 -0.38 0.76 19.04
N GLU A 32 -0.62 0.60 17.73
CA GLU A 32 0.25 -0.20 16.87
C GLU A 32 1.60 0.50 16.67
N LYS A 33 2.67 -0.28 16.53
CA LYS A 33 4.01 0.26 16.23
C LYS A 33 4.02 0.89 14.83
N ALA A 34 4.81 1.95 14.68
CA ALA A 34 5.15 2.48 13.37
C ALA A 34 5.89 1.39 12.56
N LEU A 35 5.49 1.24 11.30
CA LEU A 35 6.08 0.26 10.37
C LEU A 35 7.19 0.87 9.52
N LEU A 36 7.15 2.19 9.34
CA LEU A 36 8.08 2.91 8.48
C LEU A 36 9.20 3.59 9.28
N THR A 37 10.33 3.74 8.61
CA THR A 37 11.49 4.49 9.10
C THR A 37 11.85 5.60 8.10
N PRO A 38 12.64 6.61 8.49
CA PRO A 38 13.10 7.64 7.57
C PRO A 38 13.85 7.10 6.34
N GLU A 39 14.54 5.97 6.47
CA GLU A 39 15.24 5.31 5.36
C GLU A 39 14.28 4.86 4.27
N HIS A 40 13.09 4.36 4.63
CA HIS A 40 12.05 4.00 3.67
C HIS A 40 11.57 5.23 2.88
N ILE A 41 11.47 6.39 3.53
CA ILE A 41 11.06 7.62 2.85
C ILE A 41 12.17 8.12 1.92
N LYS A 42 13.43 8.06 2.34
CA LYS A 42 14.58 8.39 1.48
C LYS A 42 14.64 7.50 0.24
N GLU A 43 14.33 6.21 0.39
CA GLU A 43 14.24 5.30 -0.74
C GLU A 43 13.07 5.64 -1.69
N ALA A 44 11.90 5.98 -1.14
CA ALA A 44 10.75 6.45 -1.92
C ALA A 44 11.08 7.69 -2.77
N ILE A 45 11.86 8.63 -2.22
CA ILE A 45 12.33 9.82 -2.94
C ILE A 45 13.15 9.44 -4.18
N THR A 46 13.99 8.41 -4.10
CA THR A 46 14.77 7.94 -5.26
C THR A 46 13.85 7.43 -6.37
N TYR A 47 12.86 6.60 -6.02
CA TYR A 47 11.89 6.10 -7.01
C TYR A 47 11.05 7.20 -7.63
N GLN A 48 10.61 8.18 -6.85
CA GLN A 48 9.92 9.35 -7.38
C GLN A 48 10.82 10.10 -8.37
N LYS A 49 12.05 10.43 -7.97
CA LYS A 49 12.98 11.20 -8.81
C LYS A 49 13.28 10.49 -10.12
N ASP A 50 13.46 9.16 -10.08
CA ASP A 50 13.71 8.38 -11.28
C ASP A 50 12.51 8.37 -12.24
N ALA A 51 11.29 8.24 -11.72
CA ALA A 51 10.08 8.32 -12.53
C ALA A 51 9.87 9.73 -13.11
N ASP A 52 9.99 10.76 -12.28
CA ASP A 52 9.83 12.17 -12.69
C ASP A 52 10.87 12.58 -13.76
N LYS A 53 12.11 12.10 -13.63
CA LYS A 53 13.19 12.34 -14.60
C LYS A 53 12.89 11.74 -15.98
N ASN A 54 12.17 10.62 -16.03
CA ASN A 54 11.91 9.87 -17.26
C ASN A 54 10.46 10.00 -17.75
N GLN A 55 9.65 10.86 -17.12
CA GLN A 55 8.20 10.87 -17.31
C GLN A 55 7.75 11.15 -18.75
N ASP A 56 8.54 11.92 -19.50
CA ASP A 56 8.31 12.35 -20.88
C ASP A 56 9.35 11.77 -21.86
N VAL A 57 10.23 10.89 -21.37
CA VAL A 57 11.25 10.25 -22.20
C VAL A 57 10.63 9.06 -22.92
N GLU A 58 10.50 9.14 -24.24
CA GLU A 58 10.03 8.01 -25.05
C GLU A 58 11.03 6.84 -25.02
N PRO A 59 10.56 5.59 -24.93
CA PRO A 59 11.42 4.42 -25.04
C PRO A 59 12.03 4.35 -26.44
N LYS A 60 13.31 3.98 -26.54
CA LYS A 60 13.90 3.61 -27.84
C LYS A 60 13.26 2.33 -28.35
N ASN A 61 13.44 2.04 -29.64
CA ASN A 61 12.86 0.83 -30.25
C ASN A 61 13.27 -0.44 -29.47
N GLY A 62 12.27 -1.20 -29.00
CA GLY A 62 12.46 -2.41 -28.19
C GLY A 62 12.86 -2.18 -26.72
N GLU A 63 13.04 -0.94 -26.28
CA GLU A 63 13.31 -0.62 -24.88
C GLU A 63 12.03 -0.75 -24.04
N LYS A 64 12.16 -1.32 -22.84
CA LYS A 64 11.04 -1.40 -21.90
C LYS A 64 10.68 -0.02 -21.38
N TRP A 65 9.38 0.27 -21.34
CA TRP A 65 8.82 1.51 -20.80
C TRP A 65 8.08 1.34 -19.47
N PHE A 66 8.07 0.11 -18.96
CA PHE A 66 7.57 -0.25 -17.64
C PHE A 66 8.48 -1.32 -17.04
N ASN A 67 8.41 -1.46 -15.71
CA ASN A 67 9.15 -2.45 -14.97
C ASN A 67 8.20 -3.33 -14.15
N VAL A 68 8.68 -4.53 -13.81
CA VAL A 68 8.00 -5.47 -12.92
C VAL A 68 8.95 -5.86 -11.81
N ILE A 69 8.50 -5.69 -10.56
CA ILE A 69 9.18 -6.21 -9.37
C ILE A 69 8.35 -7.38 -8.88
N LEU A 70 8.92 -8.59 -8.92
CA LEU A 70 8.21 -9.79 -8.48
C LEU A 70 8.23 -9.89 -6.96
N GLY A 71 7.05 -10.10 -6.38
CA GLY A 71 6.86 -10.49 -4.99
C GLY A 71 6.26 -11.89 -4.90
N ARG A 72 6.18 -12.42 -3.67
CA ARG A 72 5.57 -13.74 -3.39
C ARG A 72 4.18 -13.64 -2.74
N GLY A 73 3.79 -12.45 -2.32
CA GLY A 73 2.50 -12.13 -1.72
C GLY A 73 1.34 -12.23 -2.73
N PRO A 74 0.10 -12.34 -2.24
CA PRO A 74 -1.07 -12.59 -3.08
C PRO A 74 -1.64 -11.32 -3.71
N ILE A 75 -0.88 -10.23 -3.79
CA ILE A 75 -1.33 -8.92 -4.26
C ILE A 75 -0.47 -8.48 -5.43
N ILE A 76 -1.12 -7.94 -6.47
CA ILE A 76 -0.45 -7.20 -7.54
C ILE A 76 -0.77 -5.71 -7.36
N ILE A 77 0.24 -4.88 -7.46
CA ILE A 77 0.14 -3.42 -7.40
C ILE A 77 0.49 -2.87 -8.79
N SER A 78 -0.38 -2.03 -9.33
CA SER A 78 -0.26 -1.38 -10.62
C SER A 78 -0.08 0.13 -10.41
N ALA A 79 0.82 0.77 -11.15
CA ALA A 79 0.93 2.22 -11.28
C ALA A 79 1.22 2.58 -12.75
N PRO A 80 0.17 2.60 -13.59
CA PRO A 80 0.32 2.66 -15.05
C PRO A 80 0.59 4.07 -15.57
N HIS A 81 0.42 5.10 -14.74
CA HIS A 81 0.55 6.51 -15.09
C HIS A 81 1.62 7.24 -14.27
N ALA A 82 2.62 6.53 -13.74
CA ALA A 82 3.78 7.17 -13.12
C ALA A 82 4.59 8.04 -14.11
N THR A 83 4.41 7.80 -15.40
CA THR A 83 4.95 8.54 -16.53
C THR A 83 3.85 8.84 -17.54
N GLN A 84 4.10 9.73 -18.50
CA GLN A 84 3.08 10.18 -19.45
C GLN A 84 2.53 9.03 -20.29
N PRO A 85 1.21 8.82 -20.36
CA PRO A 85 0.61 7.84 -21.24
C PRO A 85 0.24 8.46 -22.60
N PHE A 86 0.44 7.72 -23.70
CA PHE A 86 0.01 8.12 -25.04
C PHE A 86 -1.38 7.57 -25.37
N ARG A 87 -2.34 8.45 -25.71
CA ARG A 87 -3.66 8.06 -26.23
C ARG A 87 -4.26 9.14 -27.13
N ASP A 88 -5.06 8.71 -28.10
CA ASP A 88 -5.67 9.58 -29.11
C ASP A 88 -4.66 10.50 -29.81
N GLY A 89 -3.49 9.97 -30.17
CA GLY A 89 -2.47 10.70 -30.92
C GLY A 89 -1.65 11.70 -30.11
N LYS A 90 -1.77 11.73 -28.77
CA LYS A 90 -0.96 12.63 -27.94
C LYS A 90 -0.65 12.06 -26.55
N TYR A 91 0.45 12.52 -25.97
CA TYR A 91 0.76 12.29 -24.56
C TYR A 91 -0.18 13.06 -23.65
N ARG A 92 -0.55 12.42 -22.53
CA ARG A 92 -1.31 13.03 -21.43
C ARG A 92 -0.39 13.25 -20.24
N PHE A 93 -0.86 14.05 -19.28
CA PHE A 93 -0.11 14.27 -18.04
C PHE A 93 0.10 12.96 -17.30
N SER A 94 1.28 12.84 -16.67
CA SER A 94 1.56 11.81 -15.68
C SER A 94 0.79 12.10 -14.40
N ASP A 95 0.49 11.05 -13.63
CA ASP A 95 -0.02 11.13 -12.27
C ASP A 95 1.08 11.51 -11.26
N GLY A 96 2.33 11.58 -11.73
CA GLY A 96 3.53 11.96 -10.99
C GLY A 96 4.30 10.73 -10.47
N GLY A 97 5.62 10.87 -10.33
CA GLY A 97 6.51 9.81 -9.86
C GLY A 97 6.22 9.33 -8.43
N GLY A 98 5.46 10.09 -7.65
CA GLY A 98 4.95 9.69 -6.34
C GLY A 98 4.12 8.40 -6.40
N THR A 99 3.40 8.14 -7.50
CA THR A 99 2.66 6.88 -7.71
C THR A 99 3.60 5.68 -7.83
N ALA A 100 4.70 5.80 -8.59
CA ALA A 100 5.74 4.78 -8.66
C ALA A 100 6.42 4.57 -7.30
N ALA A 101 6.75 5.66 -6.59
CA ALA A 101 7.34 5.58 -5.26
C ALA A 101 6.44 4.81 -4.28
N LEU A 102 5.15 5.14 -4.22
CA LEU A 102 4.18 4.45 -3.38
C LEU A 102 4.04 2.98 -3.77
N ALA A 103 3.86 2.67 -5.06
CA ALA A 103 3.67 1.31 -5.55
C ALA A 103 4.88 0.42 -5.25
N VAL A 104 6.09 0.91 -5.54
CA VAL A 104 7.33 0.16 -5.32
C VAL A 104 7.60 -0.06 -3.83
N MET A 105 7.47 0.99 -2.99
CA MET A 105 7.69 0.85 -1.56
C MET A 105 6.65 -0.06 -0.90
N LEU A 106 5.38 0.06 -1.29
CA LEU A 106 4.32 -0.82 -0.81
C LEU A 106 4.63 -2.28 -1.19
N GLY A 107 5.03 -2.53 -2.43
CA GLY A 107 5.43 -3.86 -2.90
C GLY A 107 6.57 -4.46 -2.08
N LYS A 108 7.65 -3.68 -1.88
CA LYS A 108 8.81 -4.13 -1.08
C LYS A 108 8.43 -4.48 0.36
N LEU A 109 7.64 -3.63 1.01
CA LEU A 109 7.27 -3.80 2.42
C LEU A 109 6.28 -4.93 2.66
N THR A 110 5.61 -5.41 1.61
CA THR A 110 4.54 -6.41 1.71
C THR A 110 4.83 -7.68 0.91
N ASP A 111 6.00 -7.76 0.27
CA ASP A 111 6.37 -8.81 -0.68
C ASP A 111 5.33 -8.94 -1.82
N SER A 112 4.68 -7.85 -2.23
CA SER A 112 3.70 -7.84 -3.32
C SER A 112 4.38 -7.63 -4.67
N THR A 113 3.80 -8.21 -5.73
CA THR A 113 4.27 -7.95 -7.09
C THR A 113 3.86 -6.54 -7.52
N VAL A 114 4.76 -5.80 -8.16
CA VAL A 114 4.52 -4.44 -8.66
C VAL A 114 4.75 -4.39 -10.16
N ILE A 115 3.87 -3.71 -10.89
CA ILE A 115 4.06 -3.31 -12.28
C ILE A 115 3.82 -1.80 -12.39
N TYR A 116 4.76 -1.06 -12.97
CA TYR A 116 4.67 0.41 -13.04
C TYR A 116 5.44 0.95 -14.23
N THR A 117 5.00 2.08 -14.77
CA THR A 117 5.68 2.71 -15.91
C THR A 117 6.95 3.44 -15.46
N THR A 118 8.00 3.38 -16.28
CA THR A 118 9.32 3.96 -16.01
C THR A 118 9.75 4.98 -17.06
N LYS A 119 9.03 5.04 -18.20
CA LYS A 119 9.23 5.98 -19.31
C LYS A 119 7.89 6.35 -19.93
N ALA A 120 7.84 7.38 -20.77
CA ALA A 120 6.62 7.75 -21.46
C ALA A 120 6.04 6.53 -22.22
N SER A 121 4.79 6.20 -21.93
CA SER A 121 4.17 4.96 -22.42
C SER A 121 3.74 5.15 -23.88
N PRO A 122 4.16 4.28 -24.84
CA PRO A 122 3.73 4.38 -26.24
C PRO A 122 2.23 4.05 -26.43
N SER A 123 1.58 3.49 -25.41
CA SER A 123 0.14 3.26 -25.33
C SER A 123 -0.30 3.42 -23.88
N ASP A 124 -1.45 4.04 -23.65
CA ASP A 124 -2.07 4.20 -22.33
C ASP A 124 -2.68 2.86 -21.83
N PRO A 125 -2.13 2.26 -20.74
CA PRO A 125 -2.66 1.01 -20.19
C PRO A 125 -4.08 1.12 -19.63
N ASN A 126 -4.55 2.32 -19.31
CA ASN A 126 -5.89 2.59 -18.79
C ASN A 126 -6.89 3.06 -19.86
N TYR A 127 -6.48 3.04 -21.12
CA TYR A 127 -7.34 3.44 -22.23
C TYR A 127 -7.49 2.33 -23.28
N TYR A 128 -6.42 1.57 -23.55
CA TYR A 128 -6.42 0.47 -24.50
C TYR A 128 -6.09 -0.87 -23.82
N ASP A 129 -6.57 -1.98 -24.38
CA ASP A 129 -6.22 -3.34 -23.94
C ASP A 129 -4.99 -3.91 -24.66
N ASN A 130 -4.76 -3.50 -25.90
CA ASN A 130 -3.71 -4.02 -26.77
C ASN A 130 -2.36 -3.32 -26.52
N ASN A 131 -1.77 -3.56 -25.35
CA ASN A 131 -0.44 -3.06 -25.01
C ASN A 131 0.38 -4.05 -24.18
N ASP A 132 1.70 -3.92 -24.25
CA ASP A 132 2.65 -4.82 -23.58
C ASP A 132 2.49 -4.84 -22.06
N TYR A 133 2.02 -3.73 -21.46
CA TYR A 133 1.79 -3.65 -20.02
C TYR A 133 0.66 -4.60 -19.59
N LYS A 134 -0.47 -4.58 -20.29
CA LYS A 134 -1.59 -5.49 -20.02
C LYS A 134 -1.33 -6.92 -20.44
N VAL A 135 -0.57 -7.15 -21.50
CA VAL A 135 -0.05 -8.49 -21.82
C VAL A 135 0.75 -9.02 -20.62
N ARG A 136 1.67 -8.23 -20.09
CA ARG A 136 2.45 -8.62 -18.92
C ARG A 136 1.58 -8.80 -17.66
N LEU A 137 0.60 -7.93 -17.44
CA LEU A 137 -0.32 -8.06 -16.32
C LEU A 137 -1.15 -9.36 -16.40
N ALA A 138 -1.64 -9.75 -17.58
CA ALA A 138 -2.35 -11.01 -17.77
C ALA A 138 -1.47 -12.23 -17.43
N GLU A 139 -0.20 -12.20 -17.83
CA GLU A 139 0.76 -13.26 -17.47
C GLU A 139 0.94 -13.35 -15.96
N LEU A 140 1.07 -12.21 -15.27
CA LEU A 140 1.21 -12.16 -13.81
C LEU A 140 -0.05 -12.68 -13.11
N ILE A 141 -1.24 -12.28 -13.57
CA ILE A 141 -2.51 -12.78 -13.04
C ILE A 141 -2.60 -14.30 -13.19
N LYS A 142 -2.27 -14.83 -14.37
CA LYS A 142 -2.30 -16.28 -14.64
C LYS A 142 -1.30 -17.04 -13.76
N ALA A 143 -0.09 -16.51 -13.60
CA ALA A 143 0.99 -17.16 -12.88
C ALA A 143 0.78 -17.12 -11.35
N GLN A 144 0.33 -15.99 -10.81
CA GLN A 144 0.28 -15.76 -9.36
C GLN A 144 -1.11 -15.96 -8.76
N LYS A 145 -2.18 -15.87 -9.56
CA LYS A 145 -3.57 -15.94 -9.10
C LYS A 145 -3.83 -15.02 -7.88
N PRO A 146 -3.56 -13.71 -8.02
CA PRO A 146 -3.65 -12.77 -6.90
C PRO A 146 -5.06 -12.72 -6.29
N LYS A 147 -5.14 -12.43 -5.00
CA LYS A 147 -6.39 -12.18 -4.26
C LYS A 147 -7.01 -10.82 -4.61
N LEU A 148 -6.18 -9.85 -4.98
CA LEU A 148 -6.55 -8.46 -5.28
C LEU A 148 -5.49 -7.82 -6.19
N ILE A 149 -5.94 -6.95 -7.10
CA ILE A 149 -5.09 -5.95 -7.77
C ILE A 149 -5.41 -4.57 -7.18
N ILE A 150 -4.37 -3.83 -6.81
CA ILE A 150 -4.47 -2.42 -6.39
C ILE A 150 -3.91 -1.56 -7.52
N ASP A 151 -4.74 -0.72 -8.11
CA ASP A 151 -4.36 0.17 -9.22
C ASP A 151 -4.21 1.61 -8.72
N ILE A 152 -2.97 2.05 -8.55
CA ILE A 152 -2.59 3.31 -7.91
C ILE A 152 -2.53 4.42 -8.95
N HIS A 153 -3.23 5.50 -8.64
CA HIS A 153 -3.32 6.72 -9.44
C HIS A 153 -3.12 7.97 -8.60
N GLY A 154 -2.83 9.06 -9.31
CA GLY A 154 -2.66 10.38 -8.75
C GLY A 154 -3.72 11.36 -9.23
N SER A 155 -4.32 12.06 -8.27
CA SER A 155 -5.29 13.10 -8.54
C SER A 155 -4.81 14.46 -8.08
N HIS A 156 -5.23 15.50 -8.80
CA HIS A 156 -4.84 16.88 -8.53
C HIS A 156 -5.35 17.34 -7.14
N PRO A 157 -4.59 18.18 -6.40
CA PRO A 157 -4.88 18.52 -5.00
C PRO A 157 -6.16 19.32 -4.77
N PHE A 158 -6.77 19.86 -5.84
CA PHE A 158 -8.05 20.56 -5.78
C PHE A 158 -9.28 19.64 -5.66
N ARG A 159 -9.09 18.33 -5.79
CA ARG A 159 -10.20 17.37 -5.67
C ARG A 159 -10.67 17.34 -4.22
N PRO A 160 -11.98 17.25 -3.96
CA PRO A 160 -12.53 17.37 -2.61
C PRO A 160 -12.42 16.06 -1.79
N TYR A 161 -11.36 15.28 -1.99
CA TYR A 161 -11.10 14.01 -1.30
C TYR A 161 -9.59 13.78 -1.08
N ASP A 162 -9.23 13.00 -0.06
CA ASP A 162 -7.88 12.46 0.12
C ASP A 162 -7.66 11.26 -0.80
N VAL A 163 -8.64 10.37 -0.87
CA VAL A 163 -8.64 9.16 -1.70
C VAL A 163 -10.00 8.97 -2.35
N ASP A 164 -10.05 8.84 -3.67
CA ASP A 164 -11.22 8.30 -4.35
C ASP A 164 -11.03 6.81 -4.65
N ILE A 165 -12.08 6.04 -4.39
CA ILE A 165 -12.08 4.58 -4.50
C ILE A 165 -12.96 4.19 -5.69
N GLY A 166 -12.31 3.88 -6.82
CA GLY A 166 -12.95 3.44 -8.05
C GLY A 166 -13.13 1.93 -8.09
N THR A 167 -14.38 1.48 -8.16
CA THR A 167 -14.74 0.03 -8.10
C THR A 167 -15.71 -0.40 -9.19
N MET A 168 -15.86 0.41 -10.24
CA MET A 168 -16.92 0.24 -11.25
C MET A 168 -18.31 0.13 -10.61
N ASN A 169 -18.57 0.94 -9.59
CA ASN A 169 -19.76 0.85 -8.73
C ASN A 169 -19.92 -0.54 -8.08
N GLY A 170 -18.84 -1.05 -7.48
CA GLY A 170 -18.78 -2.37 -6.82
C GLY A 170 -18.54 -3.55 -7.76
N LYS A 171 -18.75 -3.41 -9.07
CA LYS A 171 -18.62 -4.53 -10.02
C LYS A 171 -17.21 -5.13 -10.07
N SER A 172 -16.17 -4.31 -9.94
CA SER A 172 -14.78 -4.80 -9.99
C SER A 172 -14.34 -5.55 -8.73
N LEU A 173 -15.15 -5.52 -7.66
CA LEU A 173 -14.86 -6.23 -6.41
C LEU A 173 -15.24 -7.72 -6.47
N LEU A 174 -16.04 -8.13 -7.47
CA LEU A 174 -16.49 -9.50 -7.64
C LEU A 174 -17.17 -10.07 -6.38
N GLY A 175 -17.99 -9.23 -5.72
CA GLY A 175 -18.72 -9.59 -4.49
C GLY A 175 -17.89 -9.54 -3.21
N LYS A 176 -16.65 -9.04 -3.26
CA LYS A 176 -15.76 -8.89 -2.10
C LYS A 176 -15.73 -7.46 -1.54
N ASP A 177 -16.90 -6.95 -1.15
CA ASP A 177 -17.06 -5.58 -0.64
C ASP A 177 -16.21 -5.30 0.62
N GLU A 178 -15.85 -6.35 1.38
CA GLU A 178 -14.99 -6.24 2.56
C GLU A 178 -13.59 -5.71 2.24
N LEU A 179 -13.13 -5.83 0.99
CA LEU A 179 -11.85 -5.28 0.54
C LEU A 179 -11.82 -3.74 0.67
N VAL A 180 -12.96 -3.07 0.41
CA VAL A 180 -13.07 -1.62 0.56
C VAL A 180 -13.22 -1.24 2.03
N THR A 181 -13.99 -1.99 2.81
CA THR A 181 -14.14 -1.74 4.26
C THR A 181 -12.81 -1.83 5.00
N LYS A 182 -11.99 -2.85 4.68
CA LYS A 182 -10.65 -3.02 5.24
C LYS A 182 -9.71 -1.87 4.85
N LEU A 183 -9.75 -1.44 3.59
CA LEU A 183 -8.96 -0.30 3.12
C LEU A 183 -9.28 0.97 3.91
N ILE A 184 -10.57 1.32 4.02
CA ILE A 184 -11.04 2.50 4.75
C ILE A 184 -10.61 2.41 6.22
N ALA A 185 -10.75 1.26 6.86
CA ALA A 185 -10.32 1.08 8.24
C ALA A 185 -8.80 1.31 8.42
N SER A 186 -7.98 0.71 7.55
CA SER A 186 -6.51 0.86 7.62
C SER A 186 -6.05 2.30 7.37
N LEU A 187 -6.63 2.99 6.38
CA LEU A 187 -6.29 4.38 6.08
C LEU A 187 -6.75 5.33 7.21
N ARG A 188 -7.95 5.11 7.76
CA ARG A 188 -8.50 5.93 8.85
C ARG A 188 -7.65 5.86 10.11
N ASN A 189 -7.12 4.67 10.42
CA ASN A 189 -6.22 4.47 11.56
C ASN A 189 -4.92 5.28 11.44
N GLU A 190 -4.54 5.69 10.22
CA GLU A 190 -3.37 6.53 9.94
C GLU A 190 -3.73 8.01 9.72
N GLY A 191 -4.99 8.40 9.95
CA GLY A 191 -5.44 9.80 9.88
C GLY A 191 -5.93 10.26 8.50
N ILE A 192 -5.97 9.38 7.50
CA ILE A 192 -6.54 9.67 6.17
C ILE A 192 -8.03 9.38 6.25
N SER A 193 -8.90 10.38 6.07
CA SER A 193 -10.32 10.22 6.42
C SER A 193 -11.33 10.79 5.43
N ASN A 194 -10.89 11.58 4.45
CA ASN A 194 -11.78 12.12 3.43
C ASN A 194 -11.81 11.22 2.18
N TYR A 195 -12.80 10.33 2.09
CA TYR A 195 -12.93 9.39 0.98
C TYR A 195 -14.03 9.80 0.01
N SER A 196 -13.80 9.58 -1.29
CA SER A 196 -14.85 9.58 -2.30
C SER A 196 -15.12 8.17 -2.81
N ASN A 197 -16.33 7.96 -3.33
CA ASN A 197 -16.77 6.68 -3.86
C ASN A 197 -17.10 6.85 -5.34
N ASN A 198 -16.24 6.30 -6.21
CA ASN A 198 -16.42 6.32 -7.66
C ASN A 198 -16.52 7.74 -8.27
N TYR A 199 -15.82 8.75 -7.74
CA TYR A 199 -15.62 10.02 -8.45
C TYR A 199 -14.95 9.76 -9.81
N PHE A 200 -13.94 8.88 -9.80
CA PHE A 200 -13.38 8.18 -10.94
C PHE A 200 -13.74 6.70 -10.84
N ALA A 201 -14.92 6.35 -11.35
CA ALA A 201 -15.48 5.01 -11.22
C ALA A 201 -14.71 3.87 -11.92
N ALA A 202 -13.65 4.16 -12.68
CA ALA A 202 -12.88 3.17 -13.44
C ALA A 202 -13.70 2.33 -14.45
N SER A 203 -14.87 2.78 -14.89
CA SER A 203 -15.86 1.97 -15.63
C SER A 203 -16.03 2.30 -17.12
N LYS A 204 -15.46 3.41 -17.60
CA LYS A 204 -15.68 3.91 -18.96
C LYS A 204 -14.71 3.32 -19.99
N ASN A 205 -13.42 3.49 -19.74
CA ASN A 205 -12.36 3.06 -20.64
C ASN A 205 -11.96 1.60 -20.38
N GLU A 206 -10.98 1.11 -21.11
CA GLU A 206 -10.28 -0.12 -20.78
C GLU A 206 -9.29 0.12 -19.64
N THR A 207 -9.80 0.35 -18.43
CA THR A 207 -8.96 0.58 -17.26
C THR A 207 -8.26 -0.70 -16.80
N ILE A 208 -7.18 -0.60 -16.04
CA ILE A 208 -6.57 -1.75 -15.35
C ILE A 208 -7.59 -2.39 -14.40
N THR A 209 -8.44 -1.57 -13.77
CA THR A 209 -9.50 -2.05 -12.89
C THR A 209 -10.52 -2.94 -13.61
N LYS A 210 -11.02 -2.48 -14.77
CA LYS A 210 -11.89 -3.28 -15.63
C LYS A 210 -11.21 -4.54 -16.14
N PHE A 211 -9.95 -4.42 -16.55
CA PHE A 211 -9.15 -5.52 -17.06
C PHE A 211 -8.94 -6.63 -16.02
N GLY A 212 -8.51 -6.29 -14.81
CA GLY A 212 -8.29 -7.27 -13.74
C GLY A 212 -9.58 -7.99 -13.32
N ALA A 213 -10.68 -7.26 -13.21
CA ALA A 213 -11.99 -7.85 -12.92
C ALA A 213 -12.47 -8.80 -14.02
N ALA A 214 -12.24 -8.47 -15.29
CA ALA A 214 -12.53 -9.34 -16.43
C ALA A 214 -11.67 -10.63 -16.41
N HIS A 215 -10.50 -10.60 -15.78
CA HIS A 215 -9.65 -11.77 -15.54
C HIS A 215 -9.98 -12.51 -14.24
N GLY A 216 -11.11 -12.18 -13.59
CA GLY A 216 -11.59 -12.88 -12.40
C GLY A 216 -10.87 -12.51 -11.10
N VAL A 217 -10.13 -11.40 -11.09
CA VAL A 217 -9.44 -10.88 -9.90
C VAL A 217 -10.16 -9.61 -9.42
N PRO A 218 -10.52 -9.51 -8.14
CA PRO A 218 -11.00 -8.25 -7.57
C PRO A 218 -9.96 -7.14 -7.80
N THR A 219 -10.40 -5.98 -8.29
CA THR A 219 -9.49 -4.84 -8.54
C THR A 219 -10.10 -3.54 -8.03
N ILE A 220 -9.26 -2.70 -7.43
CA ILE A 220 -9.63 -1.39 -6.90
C ILE A 220 -8.71 -0.32 -7.51
N GLN A 221 -9.30 0.71 -8.11
CA GLN A 221 -8.59 1.94 -8.47
C GLN A 221 -8.52 2.86 -7.25
N LEU A 222 -7.33 3.34 -6.93
CA LEU A 222 -7.09 4.29 -5.84
C LEU A 222 -6.50 5.56 -6.39
N GLU A 223 -7.31 6.61 -6.42
CA GLU A 223 -6.95 7.95 -6.83
C GLU A 223 -6.56 8.75 -5.59
N PHE A 224 -5.27 8.78 -5.27
CA PHE A 224 -4.77 9.54 -4.13
C PHE A 224 -4.59 11.01 -4.52
N SER A 225 -5.03 11.93 -3.67
CA SER A 225 -4.66 13.34 -3.83
C SER A 225 -3.14 13.48 -3.76
N SER A 226 -2.55 14.24 -4.67
CA SER A 226 -1.09 14.43 -4.73
C SER A 226 -0.52 15.03 -3.43
N ILE A 227 -1.37 15.64 -2.59
CA ILE A 227 -1.04 16.09 -1.22
C ILE A 227 -0.41 14.97 -0.37
N TRP A 228 -0.81 13.72 -0.61
CA TRP A 228 -0.37 12.55 0.16
C TRP A 228 0.74 11.74 -0.53
N MET A 229 1.07 12.05 -1.79
CA MET A 229 1.93 11.22 -2.63
C MET A 229 3.34 11.77 -2.86
N VAL A 230 3.70 12.88 -2.22
CA VAL A 230 5.04 13.48 -2.36
C VAL A 230 5.92 13.01 -1.20
N PRO A 231 6.80 11.99 -1.39
CA PRO A 231 7.86 11.72 -0.43
C PRO A 231 8.88 12.86 -0.43
N SER A 232 9.39 13.19 0.75
CA SER A 232 10.34 14.30 0.96
C SER A 232 11.15 14.07 2.23
N ASP A 233 12.22 14.83 2.41
CA ASP A 233 13.12 14.68 3.56
C ASP A 233 12.73 15.68 4.68
N GLY A 234 11.99 15.19 5.68
CA GLY A 234 11.83 15.88 6.97
C GLY A 234 10.82 17.03 7.06
N ASN A 235 9.83 17.11 6.16
CA ASN A 235 8.75 18.12 6.20
C ASN A 235 7.33 17.49 6.29
N TYR A 236 6.27 18.30 6.12
CA TYR A 236 4.89 17.81 6.27
C TYR A 236 4.50 16.83 5.16
N GLU A 237 5.03 16.98 3.95
CA GLU A 237 4.82 16.03 2.84
C GLU A 237 5.40 14.65 3.18
N SER A 238 6.57 14.62 3.83
CA SER A 238 7.24 13.40 4.30
C SER A 238 6.35 12.62 5.26
N HIS A 239 5.75 13.35 6.20
CA HIS A 239 4.84 12.77 7.18
C HIS A 239 3.57 12.21 6.54
N ARG A 240 2.95 12.95 5.61
CA ARG A 240 1.74 12.50 4.90
C ARG A 240 2.02 11.27 4.05
N PHE A 241 3.12 11.26 3.30
CA PHE A 241 3.50 10.09 2.52
C PHE A 241 3.75 8.87 3.41
N ALA A 242 4.41 9.06 4.56
CA ALA A 242 4.62 7.98 5.53
C ALA A 242 3.29 7.44 6.09
N GLN A 243 2.33 8.31 6.44
CA GLN A 243 1.01 7.88 6.90
C GLN A 243 0.26 7.08 5.83
N LEU A 244 0.27 7.56 4.58
CA LEU A 244 -0.34 6.85 3.47
C LEU A 244 0.29 5.49 3.24
N LEU A 245 1.62 5.43 3.12
CA LEU A 245 2.33 4.17 2.92
C LEU A 245 2.10 3.20 4.09
N GLN A 246 2.11 3.68 5.33
CA GLN A 246 1.84 2.84 6.51
C GLN A 246 0.42 2.27 6.46
N GLY A 247 -0.58 3.08 6.15
CA GLY A 247 -1.97 2.64 6.05
C GLY A 247 -2.17 1.59 4.95
N MET A 248 -1.50 1.79 3.81
CA MET A 248 -1.52 0.83 2.71
C MET A 248 -0.80 -0.47 3.06
N VAL A 249 0.33 -0.43 3.79
CA VAL A 249 1.03 -1.64 4.26
C VAL A 249 0.13 -2.44 5.21
N ARG A 250 -0.56 -1.77 6.16
CA ARG A 250 -1.52 -2.44 7.05
C ARG A 250 -2.69 -3.06 6.28
N TYR A 251 -3.20 -2.34 5.27
CA TYR A 251 -4.26 -2.85 4.41
C TYR A 251 -3.84 -4.13 3.68
N VAL A 252 -2.72 -4.07 2.96
CA VAL A 252 -2.19 -5.21 2.19
C VAL A 252 -1.89 -6.41 3.11
N THR A 253 -1.32 -6.17 4.30
CA THR A 253 -1.04 -7.22 5.28
C THR A 253 -2.32 -7.90 5.77
N THR A 254 -3.38 -7.11 5.99
CA THR A 254 -4.71 -7.59 6.39
C THR A 254 -5.38 -8.42 5.31
N VAL A 255 -5.27 -8.02 4.04
CA VAL A 255 -5.82 -8.79 2.90
C VAL A 255 -5.01 -10.06 2.65
N SER A 256 -3.69 -10.03 2.85
CA SER A 256 -2.81 -11.17 2.59
C SER A 256 -2.98 -12.31 3.61
N SER A 257 -3.23 -11.96 4.87
CA SER A 257 -3.34 -12.91 6.00
C SER A 257 -4.66 -13.69 6.09
N ASN A 258 -5.68 -13.33 5.28
CA ASN A 258 -6.97 -14.03 5.19
C ASN A 258 -7.07 -14.77 3.87
#